data_AF-A0A351FLK9-F1
#
_entry.id   AF-A0A351FLK9-F1
#
_cell.length_a   1.000
_cell.length_b   1.000
_cell.length_c   1.000
_cell.angle_alpha   90.00
_cell.angle_beta   90.00
_cell.angle_gamma   90.00
#
_symmetry.space_group_name_H-M   'P 1'
#
loop_
_entity.id
_entity.type
_entity.pdbx_description
1 polymer ?
#
loop_
_entity_poly.entity_id
_entity_poly.type
_entity_poly.pdbx_seq_one_letter_code
_entity_poly.pdbx_strand_id
1 'polypeptide(L)'
;SRLIYLSSDEEFANEIEAYLNVDQFLNYLAVNVLLSNLDSFLGGSQNYYAYLEPESNQVQLIPWDLDNSFGTLALVGRPDSRRDLSIDHPQVGNDHRPIERVLAIPKYRQAYHDRLEQLMESVFAEEKMLRQIEEAGAFLRPLVAEGGDEALEQFDVVLGEKPKLRQPHVLKYFVRERRNSIAKQLSGESEGSKVDWGGGIPPVVWSWLLAAIAVLFALMLNSGAWLWGVIAGFNGSAKWGLLNVFFYPIAPLVFGFYARRDVGLNAGRVTLCASAIFVVTVVASVMLLSP
;
A
#
# COMPACT_ATOMS: atom_id res chain seq x y z
N SER A 1 12.40 20.79 9.02
CA SER A 1 13.06 21.69 8.06
C SER A 1 12.20 22.93 7.85
N ARG A 2 12.67 24.12 8.28
CA ARG A 2 11.91 25.39 8.18
C ARG A 2 11.51 25.70 6.74
N LEU A 3 12.47 25.55 5.81
CA LEU A 3 12.26 25.88 4.40
C LEU A 3 11.17 25.02 3.74
N ILE A 4 11.11 23.71 4.00
CA ILE A 4 10.12 22.84 3.36
C ILE A 4 8.72 23.04 3.95
N TYR A 5 8.61 23.16 5.28
CA TYR A 5 7.31 23.07 5.98
C TYR A 5 6.73 24.41 6.46
N LEU A 6 7.56 25.43 6.67
CA LEU A 6 7.17 26.69 7.32
C LEU A 6 7.35 27.94 6.45
N SER A 7 8.12 27.86 5.35
CA SER A 7 8.32 29.02 4.46
C SER A 7 7.13 29.24 3.52
N SER A 8 7.02 30.45 2.98
CA SER A 8 6.13 30.71 1.83
C SER A 8 6.66 30.05 0.56
N ASP A 9 5.82 29.95 -0.48
CA ASP A 9 6.21 29.47 -1.82
C ASP A 9 7.25 30.34 -2.50
N GLU A 10 7.17 31.65 -2.29
CA GLU A 10 8.18 32.59 -2.78
C GLU A 10 9.53 32.41 -2.06
N GLU A 11 9.54 32.31 -0.72
CA GLU A 11 10.76 32.08 0.06
C GLU A 11 11.43 30.76 -0.33
N PHE A 12 10.64 29.70 -0.53
CA PHE A 12 11.16 28.41 -0.99
C PHE A 12 11.76 28.47 -2.38
N ALA A 13 11.05 29.06 -3.34
CA ALA A 13 11.53 29.15 -4.70
C ALA A 13 12.86 29.92 -4.80
N ASN A 14 13.06 30.91 -3.92
CA ASN A 14 14.27 31.72 -3.88
C ASN A 14 15.43 31.04 -3.13
N GLU A 15 15.16 30.22 -2.12
CA GLU A 15 16.21 29.67 -1.25
C GLU A 15 16.55 28.19 -1.50
N ILE A 16 15.70 27.41 -2.19
CA ILE A 16 15.87 25.96 -2.32
C ILE A 16 17.22 25.56 -2.94
N GLU A 17 17.70 26.32 -3.92
CA GLU A 17 18.99 26.06 -4.59
C GLU A 17 20.19 26.26 -3.64
N ALA A 18 20.05 26.93 -2.49
CA ALA A 18 21.11 27.04 -1.50
C ALA A 18 21.33 25.73 -0.70
N TYR A 19 20.37 24.80 -0.74
CA TYR A 19 20.39 23.57 0.05
C TYR A 19 20.28 22.31 -0.80
N LEU A 20 19.64 22.37 -1.96
CA LEU A 20 19.38 21.24 -2.83
C LEU A 20 19.93 21.53 -4.22
N ASN A 21 20.66 20.59 -4.78
CA ASN A 21 20.97 20.64 -6.21
C ASN A 21 19.70 20.26 -6.97
N VAL A 22 18.92 21.27 -7.37
CA VAL A 22 17.61 21.07 -7.98
C VAL A 22 17.72 20.32 -9.31
N ASP A 23 18.73 20.61 -10.13
CA ASP A 23 18.95 19.91 -11.41
C ASP A 23 19.12 18.40 -11.19
N GLN A 24 19.98 18.04 -10.24
CA GLN A 24 20.22 16.65 -9.85
C GLN A 24 18.97 15.99 -9.27
N PHE A 25 18.21 16.72 -8.43
CA PHE A 25 16.95 16.23 -7.87
C PHE A 25 15.90 15.96 -8.95
N LEU A 26 15.78 16.82 -9.97
CA LEU A 26 14.86 16.62 -11.08
C LEU A 26 15.26 15.41 -11.94
N ASN A 27 16.55 15.16 -12.14
CA ASN A 27 17.03 13.93 -12.78
C ASN A 27 16.67 12.68 -11.96
N TYR A 28 16.94 12.72 -10.64
CA TYR A 28 16.59 11.65 -9.70
C TYR A 28 15.09 11.37 -9.71
N LEU A 29 14.26 12.41 -9.69
CA LEU A 29 12.81 12.30 -9.74
C LEU A 29 12.35 11.70 -11.06
N ALA A 30 12.82 12.22 -12.20
CA ALA A 30 12.44 11.74 -13.52
C ALA A 30 12.71 10.24 -13.70
N VAL A 31 13.87 9.74 -13.24
CA VAL A 31 14.19 8.30 -13.31
C VAL A 31 13.26 7.46 -12.44
N ASN A 32 13.03 7.85 -11.17
CA ASN A 32 12.15 7.08 -10.29
C ASN A 32 10.69 7.08 -10.78
N VAL A 33 10.21 8.21 -11.33
CA VAL A 33 8.86 8.32 -11.90
C VAL A 33 8.72 7.51 -13.19
N LEU A 34 9.74 7.56 -14.05
CA LEU A 34 9.78 6.77 -15.29
C LEU A 34 9.70 5.28 -14.99
N LEU A 35 10.43 4.82 -13.97
CA LEU A 35 10.44 3.42 -13.54
C LEU A 35 9.25 3.06 -12.64
N SER A 36 8.42 4.01 -12.21
CA SER A 36 7.41 3.77 -11.18
C SER A 36 8.02 3.08 -9.94
N ASN A 37 9.18 3.57 -9.51
CA ASN A 37 9.90 3.05 -8.35
C ASN A 37 9.29 3.63 -7.07
N LEU A 38 8.20 3.01 -6.62
CA LEU A 38 7.44 3.47 -5.46
C LEU A 38 8.09 3.07 -4.13
N ASP A 39 9.10 2.18 -4.17
CA ASP A 39 9.94 1.86 -3.02
C ASP A 39 11.16 2.78 -2.95
N SER A 40 10.92 4.08 -3.08
CA SER A 40 11.97 5.11 -3.13
C SER A 40 11.50 6.38 -2.42
N PHE A 41 12.16 7.51 -2.68
CA PHE A 41 11.67 8.84 -2.31
C PHE A 41 10.25 9.15 -2.80
N LEU A 42 9.68 8.39 -3.73
CA LEU A 42 8.26 8.52 -4.11
C LEU A 42 7.31 7.99 -3.02
N GLY A 43 7.67 6.88 -2.38
CA GLY A 43 6.83 6.24 -1.35
C GLY A 43 7.22 6.61 0.08
N GLY A 44 8.47 6.96 0.32
CA GLY A 44 8.93 7.32 1.66
C GLY A 44 10.43 7.65 1.72
N SER A 45 11.01 7.60 2.91
CA SER A 45 12.39 8.00 3.15
C SER A 45 13.38 6.82 3.05
N GLN A 46 13.33 6.03 1.98
CA GLN A 46 14.20 4.85 1.80
C GLN A 46 14.75 4.72 0.37
N ASN A 47 15.75 3.85 0.21
CA ASN A 47 16.35 3.50 -1.08
C ASN A 47 16.98 4.68 -1.84
N TYR A 48 17.62 5.57 -1.07
CA TYR A 48 18.55 6.57 -1.58
C TYR A 48 19.60 6.93 -0.54
N TYR A 49 20.74 7.45 -1.01
CA TYR A 49 21.69 8.19 -0.19
C TYR A 49 21.49 9.69 -0.39
N ALA A 50 21.51 10.45 0.70
CA ALA A 50 21.62 11.91 0.64
C ALA A 50 23.09 12.30 0.79
N TYR A 51 23.66 12.85 -0.26
CA TYR A 51 25.04 13.31 -0.29
C TYR A 51 25.08 14.84 -0.21
N LEU A 52 25.70 15.39 0.83
CA LEU A 52 25.97 16.83 0.93
C LEU A 52 27.32 17.12 0.28
N GLU A 53 27.30 17.75 -0.88
CA GLU A 53 28.52 18.07 -1.63
C GLU A 53 29.29 19.22 -0.94
N PRO A 54 30.54 19.01 -0.47
CA PRO A 54 31.29 20.01 0.28
C PRO A 54 31.53 21.34 -0.46
N GLU A 55 31.70 21.33 -1.79
CA GLU A 55 32.01 22.55 -2.55
C GLU A 55 30.78 23.45 -2.74
N SER A 56 29.65 22.86 -3.14
CA SER A 56 28.41 23.63 -3.37
C SER A 56 27.55 23.77 -2.11
N ASN A 57 27.81 22.97 -1.08
CA ASN A 57 26.98 22.83 0.12
C ASN A 57 25.52 22.44 -0.21
N GLN A 58 25.31 21.76 -1.34
CA GLN A 58 24.00 21.29 -1.78
C GLN A 58 23.86 19.78 -1.57
N VAL A 59 22.67 19.37 -1.16
CA VAL A 59 22.28 17.96 -1.09
C VAL A 59 21.97 17.45 -2.50
N GLN A 60 22.41 16.22 -2.77
CA GLN A 60 22.11 15.42 -3.96
C GLN A 60 21.57 14.05 -3.52
N LEU A 61 20.63 13.49 -4.28
CA LEU A 61 20.05 12.17 -3.98
C LEU A 61 20.59 11.10 -4.92
N ILE A 62 21.23 10.08 -4.39
CA ILE A 62 21.77 8.97 -5.16
C ILE A 62 20.83 7.77 -4.98
N PRO A 63 20.27 7.19 -6.05
CA PRO A 63 19.35 6.07 -5.91
C PRO A 63 20.10 4.81 -5.43
N TRP A 64 19.41 4.02 -4.62
CA TRP A 64 19.87 2.72 -4.13
C TRP A 64 18.71 1.73 -4.25
N ASP A 65 19.02 0.44 -4.36
CA ASP A 65 18.03 -0.66 -4.35
C ASP A 65 16.78 -0.44 -5.23
N LEU A 66 16.94 -0.65 -6.54
CA LEU A 66 15.88 -0.42 -7.53
C LEU A 66 15.13 -1.71 -7.90
N ASP A 67 15.21 -2.76 -7.06
CA ASP A 67 14.60 -4.06 -7.31
C ASP A 67 13.06 -3.98 -7.46
N ASN A 68 12.43 -3.05 -6.75
CA ASN A 68 10.99 -2.76 -6.79
C ASN A 68 10.57 -1.74 -7.86
N SER A 69 11.46 -1.46 -8.81
CA SER A 69 11.16 -0.68 -10.02
C SER A 69 10.23 -1.42 -10.97
N PHE A 70 9.84 -0.77 -12.07
CA PHE A 70 8.89 -1.25 -13.07
C PHE A 70 7.50 -1.53 -12.47
N GLY A 71 7.11 -0.72 -11.48
CA GLY A 71 5.80 -0.77 -10.84
C GLY A 71 5.53 -2.10 -10.12
N THR A 72 6.54 -2.68 -9.47
CA THR A 72 6.45 -4.02 -8.85
C THR A 72 6.05 -3.98 -7.36
N LEU A 73 6.28 -2.87 -6.64
CA LEU A 73 5.91 -2.73 -5.23
C LEU A 73 4.41 -2.92 -4.96
N ALA A 74 3.99 -4.14 -4.61
CA ALA A 74 2.58 -4.55 -4.50
C ALA A 74 1.81 -3.87 -3.35
N LEU A 75 2.52 -3.22 -2.42
CA LEU A 75 1.93 -2.51 -1.29
C LEU A 75 1.25 -1.18 -1.69
N VAL A 76 1.53 -0.68 -2.89
CA VAL A 76 1.09 0.64 -3.36
C VAL A 76 0.27 0.51 -4.64
N GLY A 77 -0.95 1.04 -4.61
CA GLY A 77 -1.83 1.07 -5.79
C GLY A 77 -2.13 -0.29 -6.43
N ARG A 78 -2.78 -0.27 -7.60
CA ARG A 78 -3.03 -1.44 -8.45
C ARG A 78 -1.94 -1.54 -9.52
N PRO A 79 -1.73 -2.70 -10.15
CA PRO A 79 -0.77 -2.80 -11.26
C PRO A 79 -1.01 -1.78 -12.38
N ASP A 80 -2.27 -1.52 -12.75
CA ASP A 80 -2.60 -0.54 -13.79
C ASP A 80 -2.29 0.89 -13.36
N SER A 81 -2.65 1.29 -12.13
CA SER A 81 -2.37 2.64 -11.64
C SER A 81 -0.88 2.90 -11.41
N ARG A 82 -0.07 1.86 -11.14
CA ARG A 82 1.40 1.99 -11.10
C ARG A 82 2.02 2.21 -12.49
N ARG A 83 1.48 1.56 -13.54
CA ARG A 83 1.89 1.84 -14.93
C ARG A 83 1.45 3.23 -15.37
N ASP A 84 0.28 3.64 -14.92
CA ASP A 84 -0.30 4.94 -15.20
C ASP A 84 0.08 6.03 -14.18
N LEU A 85 1.12 5.81 -13.36
CA LEU A 85 1.50 6.73 -12.27
C LEU A 85 1.60 8.19 -12.74
N SER A 86 0.96 9.10 -12.02
CA SER A 86 1.00 10.53 -12.35
C SER A 86 2.43 11.06 -12.33
N ILE A 87 2.85 11.79 -13.37
CA ILE A 87 4.17 12.39 -13.44
C ILE A 87 4.28 13.66 -12.60
N ASP A 88 3.15 14.36 -12.38
CA ASP A 88 3.07 15.62 -11.63
C ASP A 88 2.62 15.42 -10.17
N HIS A 89 2.12 14.23 -9.83
CA HIS A 89 1.85 13.78 -8.46
C HIS A 89 2.32 12.33 -8.28
N PRO A 90 3.63 12.06 -8.37
CA PRO A 90 4.16 10.69 -8.35
C PRO A 90 4.30 10.09 -6.96
N GLN A 91 4.17 10.91 -5.90
CA GLN A 91 4.30 10.46 -4.53
C GLN A 91 3.14 9.58 -4.08
N VAL A 92 3.41 8.71 -3.11
CA VAL A 92 2.38 7.91 -2.44
C VAL A 92 1.66 8.78 -1.41
N GLY A 93 0.33 8.84 -1.50
CA GLY A 93 -0.47 9.70 -0.64
C GLY A 93 -0.22 11.19 -0.88
N ASN A 94 -0.51 12.06 0.09
CA ASN A 94 -0.43 13.52 -0.07
C ASN A 94 0.69 14.18 0.75
N ASP A 95 1.60 13.40 1.34
CA ASP A 95 2.52 13.90 2.39
C ASP A 95 3.97 14.09 1.92
N HIS A 96 4.21 14.20 0.60
CA HIS A 96 5.56 14.32 0.04
C HIS A 96 5.91 15.74 -0.43
N ARG A 97 5.87 16.66 0.54
CA ARG A 97 6.02 18.11 0.35
C ARG A 97 7.23 18.56 -0.50
N PRO A 98 8.43 17.96 -0.42
CA PRO A 98 9.56 18.38 -1.26
C PRO A 98 9.29 18.27 -2.77
N ILE A 99 8.66 17.18 -3.22
CA ILE A 99 8.35 16.96 -4.65
C ILE A 99 7.34 18.02 -5.10
N GLU A 100 6.25 18.16 -4.34
CA GLU A 100 5.16 19.10 -4.64
C GLU A 100 5.66 20.52 -4.81
N ARG A 101 6.49 20.99 -3.88
CA ARG A 101 6.97 22.37 -3.88
C ARG A 101 8.00 22.65 -4.97
N VAL A 102 8.86 21.68 -5.28
CA VAL A 102 9.79 21.80 -6.42
C VAL A 102 9.01 21.84 -7.73
N LEU A 103 8.06 20.92 -7.93
CA LEU A 103 7.24 20.88 -9.15
C LEU A 103 6.19 21.99 -9.23
N ALA A 104 5.89 22.71 -8.15
CA ALA A 104 5.05 23.90 -8.18
C ALA A 104 5.73 25.10 -8.85
N ILE A 105 7.07 25.08 -8.96
CA ILE A 105 7.85 26.15 -9.59
C ILE A 105 7.88 25.93 -11.11
N PRO A 106 7.31 26.83 -11.94
CA PRO A 106 7.13 26.58 -13.37
C PRO A 106 8.43 26.23 -14.13
N LYS A 107 9.54 26.90 -13.80
CA LYS A 107 10.85 26.59 -14.43
C LYS A 107 11.33 25.16 -14.15
N TYR A 108 11.07 24.63 -12.96
CA TYR A 108 11.50 23.28 -12.57
C TYR A 108 10.54 22.23 -13.13
N ARG A 109 9.23 22.49 -13.15
CA ARG A 109 8.27 21.61 -13.81
C ARG A 109 8.58 21.43 -15.28
N GLN A 110 8.81 22.53 -16.01
CA GLN A 110 9.17 22.45 -17.42
C GLN A 110 10.45 21.65 -17.62
N ALA A 111 11.51 21.98 -16.88
CA ALA A 111 12.77 21.25 -17.00
C ALA A 111 12.62 19.76 -16.64
N TYR A 112 11.72 19.42 -15.72
CA TYR A 112 11.39 18.03 -15.38
C TYR A 112 10.65 17.30 -16.51
N HIS A 113 9.68 17.94 -17.14
CA HIS A 113 8.97 17.42 -18.32
C HIS A 113 9.92 17.20 -19.49
N ASP A 114 10.81 18.17 -19.77
CA ASP A 114 11.83 18.06 -20.82
C ASP A 114 12.76 16.84 -20.59
N ARG A 115 13.11 16.57 -19.32
CA ARG A 115 13.92 15.38 -18.96
C ARG A 115 13.15 14.08 -19.20
N LEU A 116 11.86 14.03 -18.88
CA LEU A 116 11.04 12.85 -19.15
C LEU A 116 10.97 12.55 -20.65
N GLU A 117 10.77 13.57 -21.49
CA GLU A 117 10.83 13.44 -22.95
C GLU A 117 12.19 12.91 -23.40
N GLN A 118 13.28 13.54 -22.95
CA GLN A 118 14.64 13.11 -23.31
C GLN A 118 14.92 11.67 -22.89
N LEU A 119 14.51 11.24 -21.70
CA LEU A 119 14.69 9.86 -21.22
C LEU A 119 13.88 8.87 -22.07
N MET A 120 12.65 9.22 -22.46
CA MET A 120 11.83 8.41 -23.35
C MET A 120 12.43 8.30 -24.76
N GLU A 121 13.18 9.27 -25.25
CA GLU A 121 13.82 9.20 -26.57
C GLU A 121 15.20 8.51 -26.53
N SER A 122 15.80 8.36 -25.35
CA SER A 122 17.17 7.88 -25.19
C SER A 122 17.27 6.54 -24.46
N VAL A 123 17.51 6.55 -23.15
CA VAL A 123 17.79 5.36 -22.35
C VAL A 123 16.57 4.48 -22.16
N PHE A 124 15.37 5.07 -22.15
CA PHE A 124 14.11 4.35 -21.97
C PHE A 124 13.35 4.14 -23.29
N ALA A 125 13.98 4.43 -24.43
CA ALA A 125 13.44 4.15 -25.77
C ALA A 125 12.94 2.70 -25.86
N GLU A 126 11.75 2.48 -26.43
CA GLU A 126 11.08 1.17 -26.41
C GLU A 126 11.99 0.07 -26.96
N GLU A 127 12.49 0.23 -28.19
CA GLU A 127 13.35 -0.77 -28.82
C GLU A 127 14.62 -1.07 -28.01
N LYS A 128 15.20 -0.03 -27.38
CA LYS A 128 16.39 -0.18 -26.53
C LYS A 128 16.08 -0.98 -25.27
N MET A 129 14.99 -0.64 -24.58
CA MET A 129 14.57 -1.32 -23.35
C MET A 129 14.17 -2.77 -23.63
N LEU A 130 13.37 -3.02 -24.67
CA LEU A 130 12.98 -4.38 -25.05
C LEU A 130 14.19 -5.24 -25.38
N ARG A 131 15.16 -4.70 -26.13
CA ARG A 131 16.42 -5.38 -26.43
C ARG A 131 17.21 -5.71 -25.17
N GLN A 132 17.38 -4.76 -24.26
CA GLN A 132 18.12 -4.98 -23.00
C GLN A 132 17.44 -6.03 -22.12
N ILE A 133 16.10 -6.04 -22.06
CA ILE A 133 15.32 -7.05 -21.35
C ILE A 133 15.56 -8.44 -21.96
N GLU A 134 15.57 -8.55 -23.29
CA GLU A 134 15.81 -9.81 -24.00
C GLU A 134 17.24 -10.31 -23.83
N GLU A 135 18.24 -9.43 -23.93
CA GLU A 135 19.65 -9.75 -23.72
C GLU A 135 19.91 -10.22 -22.29
N ALA A 136 19.39 -9.50 -21.28
CA ALA A 136 19.48 -9.90 -19.88
C ALA A 136 18.73 -11.22 -19.62
N GLY A 137 17.55 -11.37 -20.22
CA GLY A 137 16.74 -12.58 -20.15
C GLY A 137 17.48 -13.80 -20.68
N ALA A 138 18.09 -13.68 -21.86
CA ALA A 138 18.87 -14.74 -22.49
C ALA A 138 20.13 -15.09 -21.66
N PHE A 139 20.81 -14.09 -21.10
CA PHE A 139 21.99 -14.28 -20.26
C PHE A 139 21.67 -15.01 -18.96
N LEU A 140 20.57 -14.67 -18.28
CA LEU A 140 20.19 -15.24 -16.99
C LEU A 140 19.50 -16.60 -17.12
N ARG A 141 18.88 -16.90 -18.26
CA ARG A 141 18.07 -18.13 -18.45
C ARG A 141 18.78 -19.42 -18.00
N PRO A 142 20.05 -19.68 -18.33
CA PRO A 142 20.73 -20.90 -17.88
C PRO A 142 20.85 -20.99 -16.36
N LEU A 143 21.08 -19.86 -15.68
CA LEU A 143 21.18 -19.80 -14.22
C LEU A 143 19.81 -20.04 -13.57
N VAL A 144 18.73 -19.48 -14.14
CA VAL A 144 17.37 -19.73 -13.66
C VAL A 144 16.98 -21.20 -13.84
N ALA A 145 17.43 -21.85 -14.93
CA ALA A 145 17.16 -23.25 -15.19
C ALA A 145 17.70 -24.19 -14.10
N GLU A 146 18.77 -23.81 -13.41
CA GLU A 146 19.28 -24.57 -12.25
C GLU A 146 18.28 -24.62 -11.09
N GLY A 147 17.35 -23.67 -11.02
CA GLY A 147 16.24 -23.63 -10.07
C GLY A 147 15.05 -24.53 -10.41
N GLY A 148 15.06 -25.21 -11.56
CA GLY A 148 14.02 -26.13 -12.02
C GLY A 148 12.89 -25.47 -12.84
N ASP A 149 11.92 -26.28 -13.25
CA ASP A 149 10.87 -25.90 -14.21
C ASP A 149 9.98 -24.75 -13.70
N GLU A 150 9.67 -24.71 -12.40
CA GLU A 150 8.85 -23.64 -11.81
C GLU A 150 9.55 -22.28 -11.90
N ALA A 151 10.86 -22.22 -11.63
CA ALA A 151 11.65 -21.00 -11.73
C ALA A 151 11.69 -20.49 -13.18
N LEU A 152 11.86 -21.40 -14.14
CA LEU A 152 11.80 -21.07 -15.57
C LEU A 152 10.43 -20.57 -16.00
N GLU A 153 9.34 -21.20 -15.55
CA GLU A 153 7.99 -20.76 -15.88
C GLU A 153 7.72 -19.34 -15.35
N GLN A 154 8.11 -19.05 -14.11
CA GLN A 154 7.97 -17.71 -13.54
C GLN A 154 8.80 -16.67 -14.30
N PHE A 155 10.03 -17.02 -14.67
CA PHE A 155 10.92 -16.17 -15.45
C PHE A 155 10.38 -15.86 -16.85
N ASP A 156 9.84 -16.87 -17.54
CA ASP A 156 9.21 -16.71 -18.86
C ASP A 156 8.00 -15.79 -18.82
N VAL A 157 7.27 -15.76 -17.70
CA VAL A 157 6.17 -14.82 -17.53
C VAL A 157 6.67 -13.38 -17.42
N VAL A 158 7.71 -13.12 -16.63
CA VAL A 158 8.29 -11.77 -16.46
C VAL A 158 8.79 -11.21 -17.80
N LEU A 159 9.36 -12.09 -18.64
CA LEU A 159 9.83 -11.79 -20.00
C LEU A 159 8.75 -11.88 -21.09
N GLY A 160 7.50 -12.14 -20.71
CA GLY A 160 6.40 -12.27 -21.65
C GLY A 160 5.97 -10.96 -22.30
N GLU A 161 4.87 -11.01 -23.05
CA GLU A 161 4.30 -9.83 -23.73
C GLU A 161 3.16 -9.16 -22.98
N LYS A 162 2.42 -9.91 -22.15
CA LYS A 162 1.21 -9.43 -21.47
C LYS A 162 1.09 -10.01 -20.06
N PRO A 163 0.57 -9.23 -19.10
CA PRO A 163 0.36 -9.68 -17.74
C PRO A 163 -0.70 -10.79 -17.66
N LYS A 164 -0.56 -11.65 -16.65
CA LYS A 164 -1.60 -12.60 -16.22
C LYS A 164 -2.20 -12.11 -14.91
N LEU A 165 -3.42 -12.53 -14.58
CA LEU A 165 -4.14 -12.07 -13.38
C LEU A 165 -3.32 -12.22 -12.08
N ARG A 166 -2.57 -13.32 -11.92
CA ARG A 166 -1.72 -13.58 -10.76
C ARG A 166 -0.25 -13.18 -10.93
N GLN A 167 0.13 -12.72 -12.12
CA GLN A 167 1.50 -12.33 -12.46
C GLN A 167 1.44 -11.04 -13.30
N PRO A 168 1.15 -9.89 -12.65
CA PRO A 168 0.85 -8.65 -13.36
C PRO A 168 2.11 -7.86 -13.79
N HIS A 169 3.30 -8.37 -13.44
CA HIS A 169 4.59 -7.71 -13.60
C HIS A 169 5.37 -8.28 -14.78
N VAL A 170 5.06 -7.77 -15.97
CA VAL A 170 5.71 -8.16 -17.22
C VAL A 170 6.48 -6.97 -17.75
N LEU A 171 7.81 -7.09 -17.87
CA LEU A 171 8.71 -5.95 -18.09
C LEU A 171 8.43 -5.24 -19.42
N LYS A 172 8.32 -6.02 -20.51
CA LYS A 172 8.04 -5.47 -21.85
C LYS A 172 6.69 -4.75 -21.89
N TYR A 173 5.68 -5.32 -21.24
CA TYR A 173 4.37 -4.69 -21.11
C TYR A 173 4.44 -3.39 -20.31
N PHE A 174 5.13 -3.38 -19.17
CA PHE A 174 5.32 -2.17 -18.37
C PHE A 174 5.97 -1.07 -19.19
N VAL A 175 7.06 -1.35 -19.92
CA VAL A 175 7.76 -0.35 -20.73
C VAL A 175 6.81 0.32 -21.72
N ARG A 176 6.04 -0.46 -22.48
CA ARG A 176 5.10 0.07 -23.49
C ARG A 176 4.01 0.92 -22.86
N GLU A 177 3.33 0.39 -21.85
CA GLU A 177 2.22 1.10 -21.19
C GLU A 177 2.70 2.34 -20.45
N ARG A 178 3.88 2.28 -19.81
CA ARG A 178 4.44 3.41 -19.08
C ARG A 178 4.81 4.54 -20.02
N ARG A 179 5.45 4.23 -21.16
CA ARG A 179 5.74 5.21 -22.22
C ARG A 179 4.46 5.86 -22.75
N ASN A 180 3.43 5.07 -23.03
CA ASN A 180 2.14 5.57 -23.50
C ASN A 180 1.47 6.49 -22.46
N SER A 181 1.49 6.10 -21.19
CA SER A 181 0.96 6.92 -20.09
C SER A 181 1.70 8.25 -19.99
N ILE A 182 3.05 8.24 -19.96
CA ILE A 182 3.83 9.48 -19.85
C ILE A 182 3.62 10.39 -21.07
N ALA A 183 3.60 9.84 -22.28
CA ALA A 183 3.33 10.63 -23.50
C ALA A 183 1.97 11.35 -23.44
N LYS A 184 0.92 10.66 -23.00
CA LYS A 184 -0.40 11.26 -22.80
C LYS A 184 -0.43 12.33 -21.71
N GLN A 185 0.36 12.14 -20.65
CA GLN A 185 0.44 13.11 -19.56
C GLN A 185 1.16 14.38 -20.02
N LEU A 186 2.27 14.23 -20.75
CA LEU A 186 3.01 15.37 -21.32
C LEU A 186 2.19 16.12 -22.39
N SER A 187 1.35 15.42 -23.16
CA SER A 187 0.43 16.07 -24.12
C SER A 187 -0.82 16.69 -23.48
N GLY A 188 -1.04 16.46 -22.17
CA GLY A 188 -2.23 16.92 -21.46
C GLY A 188 -3.51 16.10 -21.71
N GLU A 189 -3.41 14.94 -22.36
CA GLU A 189 -4.52 14.01 -22.59
C GLU A 189 -4.93 13.23 -21.32
N SER A 190 -4.05 13.12 -20.34
CA SER A 190 -4.27 12.42 -19.07
C SER A 190 -3.54 13.11 -17.92
N GLU A 191 -4.04 12.98 -16.68
CA GLU A 191 -3.31 13.38 -15.47
C GLU A 191 -2.53 12.21 -14.83
N GLY A 192 -2.73 11.00 -15.36
CA GLY A 192 -2.28 9.76 -14.76
C GLY A 192 -3.03 9.42 -13.47
N SER A 193 -2.56 8.38 -12.80
CA SER A 193 -3.13 7.82 -11.59
C SER A 193 -2.32 8.22 -10.36
N LYS A 194 -3.00 8.75 -9.35
CA LYS A 194 -2.45 8.89 -8.00
C LYS A 194 -2.51 7.54 -7.28
N VAL A 195 -1.53 7.27 -6.45
CA VAL A 195 -1.42 6.00 -5.72
C VAL A 195 -1.32 6.23 -4.22
N ASP A 196 -1.81 5.26 -3.46
CA ASP A 196 -1.77 5.26 -2.01
C ASP A 196 -1.40 3.86 -1.51
N TRP A 197 -1.06 3.78 -0.24
CA TRP A 197 -0.78 2.54 0.48
C TRP A 197 -2.03 1.64 0.54
N GLY A 198 -1.82 0.32 0.63
CA GLY A 198 -2.89 -0.66 0.77
C GLY A 198 -3.22 -1.43 -0.51
N GLY A 199 -2.29 -1.46 -1.49
CA GLY A 199 -2.34 -2.36 -2.65
C GLY A 199 -3.58 -2.20 -3.53
N GLY A 200 -4.18 -1.01 -3.54
CA GLY A 200 -5.39 -0.73 -4.33
C GLY A 200 -6.67 -1.41 -3.84
N ILE A 201 -6.67 -1.93 -2.61
CA ILE A 201 -7.89 -2.28 -1.88
C ILE A 201 -8.49 -0.97 -1.35
N PRO A 202 -9.70 -0.58 -1.79
CA PRO A 202 -10.32 0.66 -1.33
C PRO A 202 -10.43 0.67 0.21
N PRO A 203 -10.18 1.80 0.89
CA PRO A 203 -10.28 1.89 2.35
C PRO A 203 -11.61 1.36 2.90
N VAL A 204 -12.70 1.56 2.15
CA VAL A 204 -14.01 1.00 2.50
C VAL A 204 -13.98 -0.53 2.60
N VAL A 205 -13.31 -1.22 1.68
CA VAL A 205 -13.16 -2.68 1.70
C VAL A 205 -12.32 -3.13 2.89
N TRP A 206 -11.27 -2.40 3.26
CA TRP A 206 -10.51 -2.66 4.48
C TRP A 206 -11.39 -2.54 5.73
N SER A 207 -12.22 -1.49 5.82
CA SER A 207 -13.18 -1.32 6.91
C SER A 207 -14.17 -2.49 7.00
N TRP A 208 -14.68 -2.98 5.86
CA TRP A 208 -15.55 -4.16 5.82
C TRP A 208 -14.84 -5.43 6.28
N LEU A 209 -13.58 -5.64 5.87
CA LEU A 209 -12.81 -6.83 6.19
C LEU A 209 -12.46 -6.86 7.70
N LEU A 210 -12.07 -5.72 8.26
CA LEU A 210 -11.83 -5.55 9.69
C LEU A 210 -13.12 -5.72 10.50
N ALA A 211 -14.24 -5.16 10.04
CA ALA A 211 -15.55 -5.35 10.68
C ALA A 211 -15.96 -6.83 10.67
N ALA A 212 -15.76 -7.54 9.56
CA ALA A 212 -16.05 -8.97 9.45
C ALA A 212 -15.19 -9.79 10.43
N ILE A 213 -13.89 -9.50 10.51
CA ILE A 213 -12.98 -10.14 11.49
C ILE A 213 -13.44 -9.86 12.93
N ALA A 214 -13.80 -8.61 13.24
CA ALA A 214 -14.27 -8.23 14.57
C ALA A 214 -15.58 -8.94 14.95
N VAL A 215 -16.52 -9.06 14.02
CA VAL A 215 -17.78 -9.81 14.23
C VAL A 215 -17.49 -11.30 14.46
N LEU A 216 -16.62 -11.92 13.65
CA LEU A 216 -16.22 -13.31 13.84
C LEU A 216 -15.55 -13.54 15.20
N PHE A 217 -14.69 -12.64 15.63
CA PHE A 217 -14.06 -12.68 16.94
C PHE A 217 -15.08 -12.54 18.08
N ALA A 218 -16.04 -11.62 17.96
CA ALA A 218 -17.11 -11.45 18.94
C ALA A 218 -18.04 -12.67 19.03
N LEU A 219 -18.34 -13.31 17.89
CA LEU A 219 -19.07 -14.58 17.84
C LEU A 219 -18.30 -15.70 18.54
N MET A 220 -17.00 -15.83 18.29
CA MET A 220 -16.14 -16.81 18.96
C MET A 220 -16.15 -16.65 20.48
N LEU A 221 -16.03 -15.41 20.98
CA LEU A 221 -16.12 -15.12 22.42
C LEU A 221 -17.49 -15.45 23.01
N ASN A 222 -18.57 -15.19 22.27
CA ASN A 222 -19.92 -15.56 22.69
C ASN A 222 -20.15 -17.07 22.72
N SER A 223 -19.62 -17.82 21.75
CA SER A 223 -19.68 -19.28 21.77
C SER A 223 -18.92 -19.86 22.97
N GLY A 224 -17.76 -19.28 23.30
CA GLY A 224 -17.01 -19.65 24.51
C GLY A 224 -17.78 -19.35 25.80
N ALA A 225 -18.39 -18.17 25.91
CA ALA A 225 -19.22 -17.78 27.05
C ALA A 225 -20.46 -18.67 27.20
N TRP A 226 -21.10 -19.03 26.08
CA TRP A 226 -22.24 -19.93 26.03
C TRP A 226 -21.87 -21.32 26.55
N LEU A 227 -20.79 -21.93 26.03
CA LEU A 227 -20.32 -23.24 26.48
C LEU A 227 -20.01 -23.25 27.98
N TRP A 228 -19.33 -22.22 28.48
CA TRP A 228 -19.08 -22.05 29.91
C TRP A 228 -20.36 -21.90 30.74
N GLY A 229 -21.34 -21.16 30.24
CA GLY A 229 -22.66 -21.02 30.86
C GLY A 229 -23.41 -22.35 30.94
N VAL A 230 -23.34 -23.17 29.89
CA VAL A 230 -23.93 -24.52 29.86
C VAL A 230 -23.28 -25.42 30.90
N ILE A 231 -21.94 -25.46 30.95
CA ILE A 231 -21.19 -26.28 31.92
C ILE A 231 -21.52 -25.86 33.36
N ALA A 232 -21.50 -24.55 33.66
CA ALA A 232 -21.86 -24.04 34.97
C ALA A 232 -23.32 -24.36 35.35
N GLY A 233 -24.23 -24.32 34.36
CA GLY A 233 -25.63 -24.71 34.52
C GLY A 233 -25.78 -26.17 34.95
N PHE A 234 -25.10 -27.09 34.26
CA PHE A 234 -25.12 -28.52 34.61
C PHE A 234 -24.47 -28.83 35.96
N ASN A 235 -23.44 -28.07 36.37
CA ASN A 235 -22.88 -28.15 37.72
C ASN A 235 -23.88 -27.74 38.81
N GLY A 236 -24.88 -26.90 38.46
CA GLY A 236 -25.97 -26.52 39.36
C GLY A 236 -27.13 -27.51 39.35
N SER A 237 -27.68 -27.84 38.17
CA SER A 237 -28.66 -28.90 37.93
C SER A 237 -28.90 -29.15 36.43
N ALA A 238 -29.43 -30.33 36.07
CA ALA A 238 -29.76 -30.65 34.68
C ALA A 238 -30.75 -29.66 34.02
N LYS A 239 -31.72 -29.16 34.80
CA LYS A 239 -32.69 -28.17 34.32
C LYS A 239 -32.00 -26.86 33.92
N TRP A 240 -31.04 -26.39 34.72
CA TRP A 240 -30.32 -25.15 34.43
C TRP A 240 -29.29 -25.31 33.31
N GLY A 241 -28.65 -26.48 33.19
CA GLY A 241 -27.84 -26.83 32.03
C GLY A 241 -28.62 -26.71 30.72
N LEU A 242 -29.79 -27.36 30.64
CA LEU A 242 -30.67 -27.29 29.47
C LEU A 242 -31.21 -25.86 29.21
N LEU A 243 -31.57 -25.13 30.26
CA LEU A 243 -32.01 -23.74 30.12
C LEU A 243 -30.90 -22.87 29.52
N ASN A 244 -29.65 -23.05 29.97
CA ASN A 244 -28.49 -22.31 29.45
C ASN A 244 -28.12 -22.73 28.01
N VAL A 245 -28.43 -23.96 27.59
CA VAL A 245 -28.27 -24.41 26.20
C VAL A 245 -29.24 -23.66 25.28
N PHE A 246 -30.52 -23.63 25.61
CA PHE A 246 -31.57 -23.15 24.69
C PHE A 246 -31.91 -21.66 24.81
N PHE A 247 -31.54 -21.00 25.91
CA PHE A 247 -31.95 -19.62 26.20
C PHE A 247 -30.77 -18.68 26.47
N TYR A 248 -29.67 -18.83 25.75
CA TYR A 248 -28.55 -17.88 25.77
C TYR A 248 -28.93 -16.55 25.07
N PRO A 249 -28.48 -15.37 25.56
CA PRO A 249 -27.65 -15.13 26.75
C PRO A 249 -28.45 -14.97 28.05
N ILE A 250 -29.79 -15.01 28.00
CA ILE A 250 -30.66 -14.61 29.11
C ILE A 250 -30.58 -15.60 30.29
N ALA A 251 -30.65 -16.91 30.02
CA ALA A 251 -30.65 -17.93 31.06
C ALA A 251 -29.34 -17.96 31.88
N PRO A 252 -28.13 -17.88 31.29
CA PRO A 252 -26.89 -17.76 32.07
C PRO A 252 -26.80 -16.50 32.92
N LEU A 253 -27.35 -15.36 32.47
CA LEU A 253 -27.40 -14.13 33.26
C LEU A 253 -28.31 -14.28 34.48
N VAL A 254 -29.53 -14.82 34.29
CA VAL A 254 -30.47 -15.07 35.38
C VAL A 254 -29.90 -16.12 36.34
N PHE A 255 -29.31 -17.19 35.80
CA PHE A 255 -28.68 -18.24 36.59
C PHE A 255 -27.55 -17.67 37.46
N GLY A 256 -26.62 -16.92 36.86
CA GLY A 256 -25.42 -16.43 37.51
C GLY A 256 -25.63 -15.25 38.45
N PHE A 257 -26.56 -14.35 38.15
CA PHE A 257 -26.80 -13.15 38.96
C PHE A 257 -27.99 -13.26 39.91
N TYR A 258 -28.87 -14.25 39.76
CA TYR A 258 -30.09 -14.33 40.58
C TYR A 258 -30.41 -15.72 41.13
N ALA A 259 -30.19 -16.80 40.37
CA ALA A 259 -30.61 -18.14 40.81
C ALA A 259 -29.56 -18.89 41.65
N ARG A 260 -28.30 -18.92 41.20
CA ARG A 260 -27.20 -19.69 41.81
C ARG A 260 -25.90 -18.92 41.71
N ARG A 261 -25.78 -17.83 42.47
CA ARG A 261 -24.58 -16.98 42.50
C ARG A 261 -23.32 -17.72 42.96
N ASP A 262 -23.49 -18.74 43.79
CA ASP A 262 -22.43 -19.60 44.32
C ASP A 262 -21.65 -20.34 43.22
N VAL A 263 -22.34 -20.77 42.15
CA VAL A 263 -21.73 -21.56 41.05
C VAL A 263 -21.81 -20.87 39.69
N GLY A 264 -22.75 -19.95 39.49
CA GLY A 264 -23.05 -19.33 38.21
C GLY A 264 -22.51 -17.92 38.01
N LEU A 265 -21.97 -17.26 39.05
CA LEU A 265 -21.60 -15.83 38.96
C LEU A 265 -20.57 -15.54 37.87
N ASN A 266 -19.57 -16.41 37.70
CA ASN A 266 -18.57 -16.27 36.65
C ASN A 266 -19.18 -16.48 35.25
N ALA A 267 -20.08 -17.45 35.10
CA ALA A 267 -20.83 -17.65 33.86
C ALA A 267 -21.69 -16.42 33.50
N GLY A 268 -22.37 -15.82 34.48
CA GLY A 268 -23.13 -14.58 34.30
C GLY A 268 -22.25 -13.40 33.88
N ARG A 269 -21.10 -13.19 34.55
CA ARG A 269 -20.14 -12.13 34.20
C ARG A 269 -19.58 -12.29 32.79
N VAL A 270 -19.13 -13.50 32.44
CA VAL A 270 -18.55 -13.79 31.12
C VAL A 270 -19.61 -13.64 30.02
N THR A 271 -20.84 -14.10 30.27
CA THR A 271 -21.98 -13.91 29.34
C THR A 271 -22.31 -12.43 29.14
N LEU A 272 -22.31 -11.63 30.22
CA LEU A 272 -22.57 -10.19 30.14
C LEU A 272 -21.48 -9.47 29.34
N CYS A 273 -20.21 -9.75 29.64
CA CYS A 273 -19.08 -9.17 28.92
C CYS A 273 -19.09 -9.57 27.44
N ALA A 274 -19.29 -10.85 27.11
CA ALA A 274 -19.35 -11.32 25.72
C ALA A 274 -20.52 -10.71 24.95
N SER A 275 -21.69 -10.60 25.58
CA SER A 275 -22.88 -9.98 24.96
C SER A 275 -22.68 -8.48 24.74
N ALA A 276 -22.07 -7.78 25.71
CA ALA A 276 -21.75 -6.36 25.58
C ALA A 276 -20.74 -6.10 24.46
N ILE A 277 -19.67 -6.91 24.37
CA ILE A 277 -18.70 -6.83 23.28
C ILE A 277 -19.40 -7.05 21.93
N PHE A 278 -20.25 -8.06 21.80
CA PHE A 278 -20.99 -8.31 20.55
C PHE A 278 -21.88 -7.14 20.16
N VAL A 279 -22.67 -6.59 21.10
CA VAL A 279 -23.52 -5.43 20.82
C VAL A 279 -22.69 -4.22 20.41
N VAL A 280 -21.61 -3.91 21.13
CA VAL A 280 -20.73 -2.79 20.78
C VAL A 280 -20.08 -3.00 19.41
N THR A 281 -19.58 -4.20 19.12
CA THR A 281 -18.98 -4.53 17.81
C THR A 281 -19.99 -4.44 16.68
N VAL A 282 -21.21 -4.96 16.86
CA VAL A 282 -22.27 -4.89 15.83
C VAL A 282 -22.74 -3.45 15.63
N VAL A 283 -22.98 -2.69 16.69
CA VAL A 283 -23.40 -1.28 16.60
C VAL A 283 -22.31 -0.44 15.95
N ALA A 284 -21.05 -0.58 16.39
CA ALA A 284 -19.92 0.12 15.77
C ALA A 284 -19.74 -0.27 14.30
N SER A 285 -19.91 -1.56 13.96
CA SER A 285 -19.89 -2.03 12.58
C SER A 285 -21.01 -1.35 11.78
N VAL A 286 -22.27 -1.41 12.23
CA VAL A 286 -23.43 -0.77 11.54
C VAL A 286 -23.26 0.74 11.41
N MET A 287 -22.66 1.42 12.39
CA MET A 287 -22.35 2.84 12.30
C MET A 287 -21.28 3.14 11.24
N LEU A 288 -20.32 2.26 11.02
CA LEU A 288 -19.36 2.35 9.91
C LEU A 288 -20.01 2.08 8.54
N LEU A 289 -21.21 1.48 8.51
CA LEU A 289 -21.98 1.20 7.28
C LEU A 289 -23.05 2.25 6.98
N SER A 290 -23.30 3.17 7.92
CA SER A 290 -24.21 4.29 7.71
C SER A 290 -23.47 5.39 6.95
N PRO A 291 -24.00 5.88 5.81
CA PRO A 291 -23.36 6.92 5.00
C PRO A 291 -23.20 8.25 5.74
#